data_AF-A0A392TCC5-F1
#
_entry.id   AF-A0A392TCC5-F1
#
_cell.length_a   1.000
_cell.length_b   1.000
_cell.length_c   1.000
_cell.angle_alpha   90.00
_cell.angle_beta   90.00
_cell.angle_gamma   90.00
#
_symmetry.space_group_name_H-M   'P 1'
#
loop_
_entity.id
_entity.type
_entity.pdbx_description
1 polymer ?
#
loop_
_entity_poly.entity_id
_entity_poly.type
_entity_poly.pdbx_seq_one_letter_code
_entity_poly.pdbx_strand_id
1 'polypeptide(L)'
;SWRDLTDQFRRHFTASRRHPKSVATLEAIYQGQDESLRDYIKRFNKDAVQVNTTDDMKHYLLERGLRPRSVFAKAVGIEKPRTLAELLAKA
;
A
#
# COMPACT_ATOMS: atom_id res chain seq x y z
N SER A 1 22.07 29.61 21.90
CA SER A 1 23.18 29.25 21.00
C SER A 1 22.65 28.92 19.60
N TRP A 2 23.50 28.83 18.57
CA TRP A 2 23.08 28.35 17.24
C TRP A 2 22.41 26.97 17.28
N ARG A 3 22.85 26.11 18.21
CA ARG A 3 22.26 24.77 18.43
C ARG A 3 20.83 24.87 18.96
N ASP A 4 20.58 25.76 19.91
CA ASP A 4 19.22 25.96 20.47
C ASP A 4 18.27 26.53 19.42
N LEU A 5 18.75 27.45 18.57
CA LEU A 5 17.96 28.01 17.48
C LEU A 5 17.62 26.93 16.44
N THR A 6 18.58 26.08 16.09
CA THR A 6 18.38 24.94 15.18
C THR A 6 17.38 23.93 15.75
N ASP A 7 17.46 23.65 17.06
CA ASP A 7 16.57 22.70 17.72
C ASP A 7 15.14 23.26 17.85
N GLN A 8 14.99 24.54 18.17
CA GLN A 8 13.68 25.22 18.16
C GLN A 8 13.09 25.25 16.75
N PHE A 9 13.88 25.59 15.74
CA PHE A 9 13.43 25.57 14.34
C PHE A 9 12.98 24.17 13.90
N ARG A 10 13.77 23.13 14.22
CA ARG A 10 13.39 21.74 13.96
C ARG A 10 12.12 21.37 14.69
N ARG A 11 11.97 21.66 15.98
CA ARG A 11 10.74 21.37 16.72
C ARG A 11 9.54 22.12 16.14
N HIS A 12 9.70 23.38 15.77
CA HIS A 12 8.62 24.22 15.26
C HIS A 12 8.14 23.80 13.86
N PHE A 13 9.06 23.36 12.99
CA PHE A 13 8.75 22.91 11.62
C PHE A 13 8.53 21.40 11.49
N THR A 14 9.04 20.59 12.42
CA THR A 14 8.71 19.16 12.52
C THR A 14 7.58 18.87 13.51
N ALA A 15 6.99 19.89 14.14
CA ALA A 15 5.81 19.74 15.01
C ALA A 15 4.63 19.09 14.29
N SER A 16 4.59 19.12 12.94
CA SER A 16 3.63 18.35 12.16
C SER A 16 4.15 16.96 11.78
N ARG A 17 4.90 16.27 12.67
CA ARG A 17 5.06 14.81 12.53
C ARG A 17 3.66 14.22 12.60
N ARG A 18 2.98 14.11 11.45
CA ARG A 18 1.84 13.23 11.28
C ARG A 18 2.27 11.92 11.92
N HIS A 19 1.45 11.41 12.83
CA HIS A 19 1.74 10.13 13.48
C HIS A 19 2.21 9.15 12.40
N PRO A 20 3.36 8.48 12.58
CA PRO A 20 3.87 7.57 11.58
C PRO A 20 2.76 6.63 11.15
N LYS A 21 2.52 6.55 9.83
CA LYS A 21 1.51 5.62 9.32
C LYS A 21 1.97 4.21 9.64
N SER A 22 1.04 3.37 10.08
CA SER A 22 1.33 1.99 10.44
C SER A 22 1.07 1.06 9.25
N VAL A 23 1.52 -0.19 9.37
CA VAL A 23 1.17 -1.26 8.41
C VAL A 23 -0.34 -1.41 8.25
N ALA A 24 -1.11 -1.26 9.33
CA ALA A 24 -2.57 -1.27 9.31
C ALA A 24 -3.18 -0.18 8.42
N THR A 25 -2.46 0.92 8.19
CA THR A 25 -2.89 1.97 7.25
C THR A 25 -2.85 1.47 5.81
N LEU A 26 -1.84 0.67 5.44
CA LEU A 26 -1.75 0.07 4.10
C LEU A 26 -2.74 -1.08 3.94
N GLU A 27 -2.93 -1.88 4.98
CA GLU A 27 -3.91 -2.99 4.97
C GLU A 27 -5.34 -2.52 4.69
N ALA A 28 -5.70 -1.30 5.12
CA ALA A 28 -7.02 -0.72 4.89
C ALA A 28 -7.23 -0.21 3.44
N ILE A 29 -6.19 -0.19 2.59
CA ILE A 29 -6.28 0.32 1.22
C ILE A 29 -6.65 -0.82 0.28
N TYR A 30 -7.90 -0.83 -0.16
CA TYR A 30 -8.40 -1.72 -1.19
C TYR A 30 -8.75 -0.95 -2.46
N GLN A 31 -8.62 -1.62 -3.61
CA GLN A 31 -9.08 -1.12 -4.89
C GLN A 31 -10.61 -1.12 -4.93
N GLY A 32 -11.21 0.06 -5.16
CA GLY A 32 -12.66 0.21 -5.29
C GLY A 32 -13.23 -0.49 -6.53
N GLN A 33 -14.53 -0.75 -6.56
CA GLN A 33 -15.21 -1.37 -7.71
C GLN A 33 -15.06 -0.52 -8.99
N ASP A 34 -15.21 0.80 -8.87
CA ASP A 34 -15.14 1.72 -10.02
C ASP A 34 -13.78 2.43 -10.11
N GLU A 35 -12.80 1.96 -9.34
CA GLU A 35 -11.49 2.60 -9.28
C GLU A 35 -10.52 2.00 -10.29
N SER A 36 -9.88 2.87 -11.07
CA SER A 36 -8.81 2.47 -11.96
C SER A 36 -7.60 1.93 -11.18
N LEU A 37 -6.88 0.98 -11.77
CA LEU A 37 -5.65 0.44 -11.16
C LEU A 37 -4.63 1.54 -10.86
N ARG A 38 -4.54 2.55 -11.74
CA ARG A 38 -3.63 3.69 -11.58
C ARG A 38 -3.98 4.51 -10.34
N ASP A 39 -5.26 4.80 -10.13
CA ASP A 39 -5.69 5.62 -8.99
C ASP A 39 -5.52 4.86 -7.67
N TYR A 40 -5.77 3.55 -7.68
CA TYR A 40 -5.46 2.66 -6.56
C TYR A 40 -3.97 2.69 -6.19
N ILE A 41 -3.08 2.42 -7.17
CA ILE A 41 -1.62 2.45 -6.96
C ILE A 41 -1.17 3.82 -6.44
N LYS A 42 -1.75 4.90 -6.98
CA LYS A 42 -1.46 6.27 -6.53
C LYS A 42 -1.83 6.49 -5.06
N ARG A 43 -2.99 6.00 -4.61
CA ARG A 43 -3.39 6.08 -3.18
C ARG A 43 -2.49 5.22 -2.30
N PHE A 44 -2.20 3.99 -2.71
CA PHE A 44 -1.31 3.10 -1.97
C PHE A 44 0.08 3.72 -1.78
N ASN A 45 0.71 4.18 -2.87
CA ASN A 45 2.06 4.75 -2.84
C ASN A 45 2.15 6.02 -1.98
N LYS A 46 1.11 6.86 -1.98
CA LYS A 46 1.03 8.06 -1.14
C LYS A 46 1.18 7.73 0.35
N ASP A 47 0.67 6.59 0.77
CA ASP A 47 0.70 6.14 2.16
C ASP A 47 1.92 5.25 2.45
N ALA A 48 2.33 4.42 1.49
CA ALA A 48 3.47 3.52 1.62
C ALA A 48 4.79 4.25 1.90
N VAL A 49 4.99 5.45 1.34
CA VAL A 49 6.19 6.27 1.60
C VAL A 49 6.27 6.80 3.05
N GLN A 50 5.17 6.75 3.80
CA GLN A 50 5.09 7.19 5.19
C GLN A 50 5.13 6.02 6.20
N VAL A 51 5.15 4.77 5.73
CA VAL A 51 5.12 3.57 6.55
C VAL A 51 6.49 2.92 6.56
N ASN A 52 7.07 2.79 7.76
CA ASN A 52 8.36 2.12 7.94
C ASN A 52 8.18 0.59 8.02
N THR A 53 8.17 -0.08 6.87
CA THR A 53 8.11 -1.55 6.73
C THR A 53 8.94 -2.01 5.53
N THR A 54 9.18 -3.31 5.41
CA THR A 54 9.91 -3.92 4.29
C THR A 54 9.19 -3.73 2.96
N ASP A 55 9.94 -3.69 1.86
CA ASP A 55 9.36 -3.58 0.52
C ASP A 55 8.56 -4.83 0.14
N ASP A 56 8.99 -6.01 0.60
CA ASP A 56 8.21 -7.25 0.46
C ASP A 56 6.83 -7.15 1.11
N MET A 57 6.75 -6.54 2.30
CA MET A 57 5.46 -6.31 2.96
C MET A 57 4.60 -5.31 2.17
N LYS A 58 5.20 -4.26 1.61
CA LYS A 58 4.46 -3.30 0.76
C LYS A 58 3.96 -3.97 -0.51
N HIS A 59 4.76 -4.81 -1.16
CA HIS A 59 4.36 -5.57 -2.34
C HIS A 59 3.21 -6.52 -2.02
N TYR A 60 3.32 -7.30 -0.94
CA TYR A 60 2.25 -8.17 -0.47
C TYR A 60 0.93 -7.41 -0.22
N LEU A 61 1.00 -6.26 0.45
CA LEU A 61 -0.19 -5.46 0.75
C LEU A 61 -0.78 -4.78 -0.48
N LEU A 62 0.07 -4.33 -1.41
CA LEU A 62 -0.36 -3.78 -2.69
C LEU A 62 -1.13 -4.82 -3.50
N GLU A 63 -0.61 -6.04 -3.56
CA GLU A 63 -1.26 -7.17 -4.22
C GLU A 63 -2.57 -7.52 -3.52
N ARG A 64 -2.54 -7.74 -2.21
CA ARG A 64 -3.72 -8.11 -1.41
C ARG A 64 -4.85 -7.10 -1.52
N GLY A 65 -4.55 -5.81 -1.67
CA GLY A 65 -5.56 -4.76 -1.83
C GLY A 65 -6.23 -4.71 -3.21
N LEU A 66 -5.75 -5.46 -4.22
CA LEU A 66 -6.34 -5.49 -5.56
C LEU A 66 -7.74 -6.09 -5.57
N ARG A 67 -8.58 -5.62 -6.49
CA ARG A 67 -9.93 -6.15 -6.65
C ARG A 67 -9.87 -7.62 -7.11
N PRO A 68 -10.49 -8.55 -6.38
CA PRO A 68 -10.62 -9.94 -6.82
C PRO A 68 -11.25 -10.01 -8.21
N ARG A 69 -10.73 -10.88 -9.09
CA ARG A 69 -11.19 -11.10 -10.47
C ARG A 69 -10.87 -10.00 -11.48
N SER A 70 -10.18 -8.93 -11.10
CA SER A 70 -9.61 -8.02 -12.11
C SER A 70 -8.60 -8.77 -13.00
N VAL A 71 -8.51 -8.44 -14.28
CA VAL A 71 -7.55 -9.06 -15.22
C VAL A 71 -6.13 -8.98 -14.66
N PHE A 72 -5.81 -7.87 -14.00
CA PHE A 72 -4.53 -7.67 -13.34
C PHE A 72 -4.32 -8.62 -12.16
N ALA A 73 -5.27 -8.73 -11.23
CA ALA A 73 -5.17 -9.66 -10.09
C ALA A 73 -5.00 -11.14 -10.53
N LYS A 74 -5.56 -11.52 -11.69
CA LYS A 74 -5.33 -12.83 -12.30
C LYS A 74 -3.90 -13.01 -12.80
N ALA A 75 -3.37 -12.00 -13.49
CA ALA A 75 -2.00 -12.02 -14.02
C ALA A 75 -0.93 -12.07 -12.93
N VAL A 76 -1.15 -11.39 -11.80
CA VAL A 76 -0.25 -11.44 -10.65
C VAL A 76 -0.49 -12.64 -9.73
N GLY A 77 -1.31 -13.61 -10.13
CA GLY A 77 -1.45 -14.89 -9.41
C GLY A 77 -2.22 -14.83 -8.08
N ILE A 78 -2.84 -13.69 -7.75
CA ILE A 78 -3.59 -13.52 -6.50
C ILE A 78 -4.87 -14.35 -6.49
N GLU A 79 -5.46 -14.59 -7.67
CA GLU A 79 -6.63 -15.45 -7.77
C GLU A 79 -6.25 -16.92 -7.59
N LYS A 80 -6.46 -17.43 -6.37
CA LYS A 80 -6.52 -18.87 -6.10
C LYS A 80 -7.70 -19.46 -6.88
N PRO A 81 -7.48 -20.51 -7.71
CA PRO A 81 -8.57 -21.22 -8.37
C PRO A 81 -9.59 -21.67 -7.34
N ARG A 82 -10.87 -21.35 -7.56
CA ARG A 82 -11.97 -21.74 -6.66
C ARG A 82 -12.50 -23.12 -6.97
N THR A 83 -12.23 -23.61 -8.17
CA THR A 83 -12.68 -24.91 -8.66
C THR A 83 -11.51 -25.69 -9.26
N LEU A 84 -11.64 -27.02 -9.28
CA LEU A 84 -10.69 -27.89 -9.95
C LEU A 84 -10.60 -27.60 -11.45
N ALA A 85 -11.73 -27.21 -12.08
CA ALA A 85 -11.76 -26.81 -13.48
C ALA A 85 -10.94 -25.54 -13.77
N GLU A 86 -11.04 -24.52 -12.91
CA GLU A 86 -10.22 -23.30 -13.02
C GLU A 86 -8.72 -23.57 -12.81
N LEU A 87 -8.37 -24.58 -12.02
CA LEU A 87 -6.98 -24.97 -11.78
C LEU A 87 -6.39 -25.69 -13.00
N LEU A 88 -7.15 -26.62 -13.60
CA LEU A 88 -6.71 -27.36 -14.79
C LEU A 88 -6.60 -26.47 -16.03
N ALA A 89 -7.41 -25.42 -16.16
CA ALA A 89 -7.32 -24.46 -17.26
C ALA A 89 -6.06 -23.55 -17.21
N LYS A 90 -5.33 -23.56 -16.09
CA LYS A 90 -4.08 -22.81 -15.91
C LYS A 90 -2.82 -23.67 -16.10
N ALA A 91 -2.96 -24.99 -16.22
CA ALA A 91 -1.86 -25.94 -16.48
C ALA A 91 -1.62 -26.10 -17.98
#